data_AF-A0ABD5UGG3-F1
#
_entry.id   AF-A0ABD5UGG3-F1
#
_cell.length_a   1.000
_cell.length_b   1.000
_cell.length_c   1.000
_cell.angle_alpha   90.00
_cell.angle_beta   90.00
_cell.angle_gamma   90.00
#
_symmetry.space_group_name_H-M   'P 1'
#
loop_
_entity.id
_entity.type
_entity.pdbx_description
1 polymer ?
#
loop_
_entity_poly.entity_id
_entity_poly.type
_entity_poly.pdbx_seq_one_letter_code
_entity_poly.pdbx_strand_id
1 'polypeptide(L)'
;MSSATLQDDPSIDSFFNAVETETLALFEHLSFEFLEEFDVFAPAKTGRTREHNPPELMRGFLHCYYKDIYGIRPVERELRNTVIWLSCGFDRPPSRDAVDRFLTDLEHVVDEVFDRLVEQAACRGLL
;
A
#
# COMPACT_ATOMS: atom_id res chain seq x y z
N MET A 1 -2.14 -24.32 2.09
CA MET A 1 -1.64 -23.04 2.64
C MET A 1 -2.82 -22.09 2.57
N SER A 2 -3.31 -21.61 3.72
CA SER A 2 -4.43 -20.66 3.71
C SER A 2 -3.95 -19.39 3.01
N SER A 3 -4.64 -19.03 1.93
CA SER A 3 -4.57 -17.68 1.39
C SER A 3 -5.22 -16.80 2.44
N ALA A 4 -4.44 -16.27 3.38
CA ALA A 4 -4.91 -15.13 4.16
C ALA A 4 -5.12 -14.05 3.11
N THR A 5 -6.38 -13.71 2.86
CA THR A 5 -6.70 -12.49 2.14
C THR A 5 -6.05 -11.34 2.91
N LEU A 6 -5.39 -10.38 2.23
CA LEU A 6 -4.84 -9.16 2.87
C LEU A 6 -5.82 -8.50 3.84
N GLN A 7 -7.12 -8.74 3.65
CA GLN A 7 -8.23 -8.31 4.50
C GLN A 7 -8.20 -8.87 5.94
N ASP A 8 -7.67 -10.07 6.18
CA ASP A 8 -7.71 -10.73 7.49
C ASP A 8 -6.34 -10.72 8.18
N ASP A 9 -5.44 -9.86 7.71
CA ASP A 9 -4.08 -9.78 8.23
C ASP A 9 -4.06 -8.93 9.51
N PRO A 10 -3.68 -9.53 10.66
CA PRO A 10 -3.74 -8.85 11.95
C PRO A 10 -2.76 -7.67 12.05
N SER A 11 -1.69 -7.64 11.25
CA SER A 11 -0.73 -6.53 11.24
C SER A 11 -1.36 -5.25 10.67
N ILE A 12 -2.20 -5.40 9.64
CA ILE A 12 -2.89 -4.28 8.99
C ILE A 12 -3.93 -3.69 9.93
N ASP A 13 -4.77 -4.54 10.53
CA ASP A 13 -5.76 -4.11 11.49
C ASP A 13 -5.12 -3.47 12.72
N SER A 14 -4.01 -4.03 13.22
CA SER A 14 -3.28 -3.45 14.35
C SER A 14 -2.74 -2.05 14.02
N PHE A 15 -2.23 -1.84 12.81
CA PHE A 15 -1.76 -0.53 12.39
C PHE A 15 -2.93 0.48 12.35
N PHE A 16 -4.00 0.19 11.60
CA PHE A 16 -5.11 1.13 11.45
C PHE A 16 -5.92 1.38 12.72
N ASN A 17 -5.98 0.41 13.65
CA ASN A 17 -6.60 0.63 14.96
C ASN A 17 -5.77 1.56 15.85
N ALA A 18 -4.46 1.63 15.63
CA ALA A 18 -3.56 2.39 16.47
C ALA A 18 -3.30 3.81 15.95
N VAL A 19 -3.34 4.03 14.62
CA VAL A 19 -3.28 5.39 14.05
C VAL A 19 -4.67 6.04 14.00
N GLU A 20 -4.90 7.07 14.82
CA GLU A 20 -6.12 7.90 14.80
C GLU A 20 -6.17 8.92 13.64
N THR A 21 -5.17 8.92 12.77
CA THR A 21 -4.94 9.97 11.76
C THR A 21 -5.47 9.55 10.38
N GLU A 22 -6.08 10.48 9.65
CA GLU A 22 -6.48 10.22 8.26
C GLU A 22 -5.27 9.87 7.39
N THR A 23 -5.42 8.87 6.51
CA THR A 23 -4.34 8.29 5.70
C THR A 23 -3.49 9.29 4.94
N LEU A 24 -4.08 10.37 4.43
CA LEU A 24 -3.33 11.39 3.70
C LEU A 24 -2.33 12.14 4.60
N ALA A 25 -2.70 12.41 5.85
CA ALA A 25 -1.79 13.01 6.82
C ALA A 25 -0.73 12.00 7.30
N LEU A 26 -1.05 10.70 7.35
CA LEU A 26 -0.06 9.65 7.64
C LEU A 26 1.07 9.64 6.59
N PHE A 27 0.78 9.94 5.33
CA PHE A 27 1.79 9.90 4.27
C PHE A 27 2.88 10.96 4.42
N GLU A 28 2.61 12.06 5.11
CA GLU A 28 3.62 13.08 5.41
C GLU A 28 4.61 12.63 6.50
N HIS A 29 4.18 11.68 7.34
CA HIS A 29 4.98 11.17 8.43
C HIS A 29 5.70 9.88 8.08
N LEU A 30 5.15 9.03 7.21
CA LEU A 30 5.72 7.71 6.91
C LEU A 30 6.61 7.75 5.66
N SER A 31 7.77 7.12 5.74
CA SER A 31 8.59 6.82 4.56
C SER A 31 8.14 5.49 3.96
N PHE A 32 8.01 5.47 2.64
CA PHE A 32 7.66 4.28 1.86
C PHE A 32 8.79 3.81 0.94
N GLU A 33 9.92 4.53 0.89
CA GLU A 33 11.07 4.20 0.03
C GLU A 33 11.63 2.82 0.34
N PHE A 34 11.46 2.36 1.59
CA PHE A 34 11.89 1.03 2.00
C PHE A 34 11.26 -0.12 1.23
N LEU A 35 10.13 0.11 0.56
CA LEU A 35 9.49 -0.91 -0.28
C LEU A 35 10.40 -1.31 -1.45
N GLU A 36 11.32 -0.44 -1.88
CA GLU A 36 12.28 -0.78 -2.94
C GLU A 36 13.32 -1.81 -2.49
N GLU A 37 13.44 -2.07 -1.18
CA GLU A 37 14.34 -3.07 -0.62
C GLU A 37 13.82 -4.51 -0.81
N PHE A 38 12.52 -4.70 -1.08
CA PHE A 38 11.96 -6.04 -1.27
C PHE A 38 12.06 -6.51 -2.72
N ASP A 39 12.64 -7.70 -2.91
CA ASP A 39 12.77 -8.34 -4.22
C ASP A 39 11.42 -8.58 -4.92
N VAL A 40 10.33 -8.78 -4.17
CA VAL A 40 8.98 -8.94 -4.74
C VAL A 40 8.53 -7.69 -5.50
N PHE A 41 9.04 -6.52 -5.12
CA PHE A 41 8.75 -5.25 -5.77
C PHE A 41 9.74 -4.88 -6.89
N ALA A 42 10.78 -5.69 -7.11
CA ALA A 42 11.72 -5.47 -8.20
C ALA A 42 11.06 -5.71 -9.58
N PRO A 43 11.54 -5.06 -10.66
CA PRO A 43 11.10 -5.38 -12.01
C PRO A 43 11.34 -6.87 -12.34
N ALA A 44 10.42 -7.47 -13.12
CA ALA A 44 10.62 -8.85 -13.55
C ALA A 44 11.86 -8.95 -14.46
N LYS A 45 12.62 -10.04 -14.36
CA LYS A 45 13.83 -10.33 -15.18
C LYS A 45 13.59 -10.20 -16.69
N THR A 46 12.35 -10.30 -17.14
CA THR A 46 11.93 -10.13 -18.54
C THR A 46 11.73 -8.67 -18.98
N GLY A 47 12.04 -7.69 -18.13
CA GLY A 47 12.21 -6.29 -18.52
C GLY A 47 10.92 -5.48 -18.66
N ARG A 48 9.76 -5.98 -18.18
CA ARG A 48 8.58 -5.12 -18.04
C ARG A 48 8.76 -4.19 -16.86
N THR A 49 9.00 -2.91 -17.16
CA THR A 49 8.98 -1.82 -16.18
C THR A 49 7.62 -1.76 -15.51
N ARG A 50 7.60 -1.60 -14.18
CA ARG A 50 6.35 -1.39 -13.45
C ARG A 50 5.74 -0.05 -13.87
N GLU A 51 4.41 -0.01 -13.92
CA GLU A 51 3.69 1.20 -14.31
C GLU A 51 3.86 2.32 -13.27
N HIS A 52 3.93 1.92 -12.00
CA HIS A 52 4.01 2.78 -10.83
C HIS A 52 5.03 2.24 -9.84
N ASN A 53 5.59 3.13 -9.02
CA ASN A 53 6.53 2.74 -8.00
C ASN A 53 5.79 2.12 -6.79
N PRO A 54 6.40 1.16 -6.07
CA PRO A 54 5.80 0.54 -4.89
C PRO A 54 5.30 1.56 -3.84
N PRO A 55 6.01 2.67 -3.54
CA PRO A 55 5.53 3.71 -2.63
C PRO A 55 4.17 4.31 -3.00
N GLU A 56 3.92 4.57 -4.29
CA GLU A 56 2.66 5.16 -4.75
C GLU A 56 1.51 4.19 -4.56
N LEU A 57 1.73 2.92 -4.94
CA LEU A 57 0.74 1.86 -4.81
C LEU A 57 0.45 1.52 -3.35
N MET A 58 1.45 1.59 -2.46
CA MET A 58 1.25 1.43 -1.03
C MET A 58 0.37 2.52 -0.44
N ARG A 59 0.62 3.79 -0.78
CA ARG A 59 -0.25 4.90 -0.35
C ARG A 59 -1.68 4.70 -0.85
N GLY A 60 -1.85 4.31 -2.11
CA GLY A 60 -3.16 3.95 -2.66
C GLY A 60 -3.85 2.83 -1.88
N PHE A 61 -3.11 1.77 -1.55
CA PHE A 61 -3.61 0.65 -0.76
C PHE A 61 -4.05 1.08 0.64
N LEU A 62 -3.21 1.83 1.38
CA LEU A 62 -3.54 2.30 2.72
C LEU A 62 -4.78 3.21 2.71
N HIS A 63 -4.90 4.10 1.72
CA HIS A 63 -6.11 4.92 1.55
C HIS A 63 -7.35 4.06 1.36
N CYS A 64 -7.30 3.08 0.46
CA CYS A 64 -8.43 2.18 0.21
C CYS A 64 -8.78 1.34 1.44
N TYR A 65 -7.78 0.81 2.14
CA TYR A 65 -7.99 0.02 3.37
C TYR A 65 -8.69 0.86 4.44
N TYR A 66 -8.21 2.07 4.71
CA TYR A 66 -8.82 3.00 5.66
C TYR A 66 -10.27 3.37 5.32
N LYS A 67 -10.62 3.39 4.03
CA LYS A 67 -11.99 3.66 3.56
C LYS A 67 -12.85 2.40 3.43
N ASP A 68 -12.38 1.24 3.90
CA ASP A 68 -13.08 -0.05 3.81
C ASP A 68 -13.33 -0.50 2.35
N ILE A 69 -12.38 -0.21 1.46
CA ILE A 69 -12.44 -0.52 0.03
C ILE A 69 -11.46 -1.64 -0.29
N TYR A 70 -11.98 -2.83 -0.57
CA TYR A 70 -11.18 -4.01 -0.86
C TYR A 70 -11.38 -4.57 -2.27
N GLY A 71 -10.37 -5.32 -2.70
CA GLY A 71 -10.38 -6.02 -3.98
C GLY A 71 -9.94 -5.16 -5.16
N ILE A 72 -9.44 -5.83 -6.20
CA ILE A 72 -8.75 -5.19 -7.32
C ILE A 72 -9.63 -4.13 -8.01
N ARG A 73 -10.90 -4.45 -8.29
CA ARG A 73 -11.81 -3.55 -9.04
C ARG A 73 -12.27 -2.35 -8.20
N PRO A 74 -12.71 -2.51 -6.93
CA PRO A 74 -13.03 -1.36 -6.09
C PRO A 74 -11.83 -0.44 -5.85
N VAL A 75 -10.65 -1.00 -5.56
CA VAL A 75 -9.40 -0.23 -5.39
C VAL A 75 -9.07 0.54 -6.66
N GLU A 76 -9.05 -0.12 -7.82
CA GLU A 76 -8.78 0.54 -9.10
C GLU A 76 -9.78 1.66 -9.41
N ARG A 77 -11.06 1.47 -9.07
CA ARG A 77 -12.09 2.50 -9.25
C ARG A 77 -11.88 3.70 -8.32
N GLU A 78 -11.50 3.47 -7.08
CA GLU A 78 -11.21 4.53 -6.11
C GLU A 78 -9.99 5.35 -6.54
N LEU A 79 -8.91 4.67 -6.96
CA LEU A 79 -7.68 5.30 -7.42
C LEU A 79 -7.81 6.01 -8.79
N ARG A 80 -8.98 5.94 -9.45
CA ARG A 80 -9.28 6.81 -10.61
C ARG A 80 -9.70 8.22 -10.21
N ASN A 81 -10.03 8.47 -8.95
CA ASN A 81 -10.37 9.81 -8.48
C ASN A 81 -9.12 10.71 -8.51
N THR A 82 -9.21 11.84 -9.22
CA THR A 82 -8.10 12.78 -9.42
C THR A 82 -7.46 13.25 -8.12
N VAL A 83 -8.25 13.55 -7.10
CA VAL A 83 -7.72 14.02 -5.82
C VAL A 83 -6.94 12.91 -5.13
N ILE A 84 -7.44 11.67 -5.21
CA ILE A 84 -6.84 10.53 -4.52
C ILE A 84 -5.52 10.13 -5.16
N TRP A 85 -5.47 9.96 -6.49
CA TRP A 85 -4.22 9.50 -7.10
C TRP A 85 -3.11 10.55 -7.01
N LEU A 86 -3.44 11.85 -7.10
CA LEU A 86 -2.48 12.92 -6.85
C LEU A 86 -1.93 12.86 -5.42
N SER A 87 -2.81 12.64 -4.43
CA SER A 87 -2.42 12.56 -3.03
C SER A 87 -1.57 11.32 -2.71
N CYS A 88 -1.70 10.25 -3.50
CA CYS A 88 -0.84 9.07 -3.41
C CYS A 88 0.48 9.22 -4.18
N GLY A 89 0.69 10.34 -4.88
CA GLY A 89 1.90 10.64 -5.64
C GLY A 89 2.01 9.94 -6.98
N PHE A 90 0.90 9.42 -7.52
CA PHE A 90 0.90 8.89 -8.89
C PHE A 90 1.00 10.05 -9.91
N ASP A 91 1.58 9.81 -11.08
CA ASP A 91 1.48 10.74 -12.22
C ASP A 91 0.18 10.57 -13.02
N ARG A 92 -0.46 9.41 -12.88
CA ARG A 92 -1.70 9.00 -13.54
C ARG A 92 -2.37 7.86 -12.75
N PRO A 93 -3.69 7.63 -12.87
CA PRO A 93 -4.33 6.56 -12.12
C PRO A 93 -3.77 5.17 -12.51
N PRO A 94 -3.57 4.26 -11.54
CA PRO A 94 -3.05 2.94 -11.81
C PRO A 94 -4.04 2.08 -12.58
N SER A 95 -3.52 1.22 -13.46
CA SER A 95 -4.33 0.23 -14.15
C SER A 95 -4.76 -0.90 -13.20
N ARG A 96 -5.80 -1.65 -13.60
CA ARG A 96 -6.21 -2.87 -12.89
C ARG A 96 -5.06 -3.87 -12.73
N ASP A 97 -4.22 -4.02 -13.76
CA ASP A 97 -3.08 -4.94 -13.75
C ASP A 97 -1.99 -4.48 -12.77
N ALA A 98 -1.74 -3.17 -12.69
CA ALA A 98 -0.83 -2.60 -11.71
C ALA A 98 -1.29 -2.84 -10.26
N VAL A 99 -2.59 -2.65 -9.99
CA VAL A 99 -3.19 -2.93 -8.68
C VAL A 99 -3.11 -4.42 -8.35
N ASP A 100 -3.55 -5.30 -9.26
CA ASP A 100 -3.55 -6.75 -9.07
C ASP A 100 -2.15 -7.30 -8.76
N ARG A 101 -1.18 -6.89 -9.57
CA ARG A 101 0.22 -7.28 -9.38
C ARG A 101 0.78 -6.81 -8.05
N PHE A 102 0.53 -5.56 -7.66
CA PHE A 102 1.03 -5.03 -6.40
C PHE A 102 0.43 -5.73 -5.19
N LEU A 103 -0.89 -5.99 -5.19
CA LEU A 103 -1.52 -6.74 -4.10
C LEU A 103 -0.97 -8.17 -4.01
N THR A 104 -0.74 -8.81 -5.15
CA THR A 104 -0.12 -10.15 -5.20
C THR A 104 1.32 -10.13 -4.63
N ASP A 105 2.13 -9.13 -5.01
CA ASP A 105 3.49 -8.99 -4.49
C ASP A 105 3.47 -8.68 -2.97
N LEU A 106 2.54 -7.83 -2.52
CA LEU A 106 2.38 -7.43 -1.12
C LEU A 106 1.99 -8.59 -0.21
N GLU A 107 1.12 -9.51 -0.66
CA GLU A 107 0.73 -10.72 0.08
C GLU A 107 1.93 -11.56 0.55
N HIS A 108 3.07 -11.47 -0.15
CA HIS A 108 4.28 -12.20 0.22
C HIS A 108 5.12 -11.54 1.33
N VAL A 109 4.91 -10.24 1.59
CA VAL A 109 5.77 -9.43 2.46
C VAL A 109 4.97 -8.53 3.42
N VAL A 110 3.66 -8.76 3.54
CA VAL A 110 2.73 -7.89 4.27
C VAL A 110 3.14 -7.71 5.73
N ASP A 111 3.47 -8.79 6.44
CA ASP A 111 3.90 -8.74 7.84
C ASP A 111 5.10 -7.81 8.02
N GLU A 112 6.18 -8.02 7.24
CA GLU A 112 7.41 -7.24 7.36
C GLU A 112 7.22 -5.78 6.96
N VAL A 113 6.37 -5.53 5.96
CA VAL A 113 5.99 -4.17 5.57
C VAL A 113 5.28 -3.45 6.70
N PHE A 114 4.27 -4.08 7.32
CA PHE A 114 3.50 -3.45 8.38
C PHE A 114 4.28 -3.32 9.68
N ASP A 115 5.17 -4.26 10.01
CA ASP A 115 6.11 -4.12 11.13
C ASP A 115 6.95 -2.84 10.98
N ARG A 116 7.47 -2.56 9.79
CA ARG A 116 8.22 -1.33 9.51
C ARG A 116 7.35 -0.07 9.57
N LEU A 117 6.09 -0.13 9.15
CA LEU A 117 5.17 1.00 9.26
C LEU A 117 4.82 1.29 10.73
N VAL A 118 4.60 0.26 11.54
CA VAL A 118 4.35 0.37 12.99
C VAL A 118 5.56 0.95 13.70
N GLU A 119 6.78 0.46 13.43
CA GLU A 119 8.02 1.03 13.99
C GLU A 119 8.16 2.51 13.63
N GLN A 120 7.92 2.85 12.37
CA GLN A 120 7.95 4.22 11.89
C GLN A 120 6.91 5.13 12.57
N ALA A 121 5.70 4.62 12.82
CA ALA A 121 4.64 5.36 13.49
C ALA A 121 4.98 5.56 14.98
N ALA A 122 5.48 4.52 15.66
CA ALA A 122 5.94 4.58 17.05
C ALA A 122 7.06 5.63 17.24
N CYS A 123 8.08 5.62 16.36
CA CYS A 123 9.18 6.57 16.42
C CYS A 123 8.73 8.03 16.24
N ARG A 124 7.56 8.26 15.64
CA ARG A 124 7.01 9.60 15.37
C ARG A 124 5.90 9.99 16.35
N GLY A 125 5.58 9.14 17.33
CA GLY A 125 4.55 9.40 18.32
C GLY A 125 3.13 9.37 17.74
N LEU A 126 2.90 8.56 16.71
CA LEU A 126 1.60 8.35 16.06
C LEU A 126 0.83 7.15 16.63
N LEU A 127 1.44 6.40 17.55
CA LEU A 127 0.93 5.26 18.32
C LEU A 127 1.13 5.54 19.81
#